data_AF-A0A1E4C9L1-F1
#
_entry.id   AF-A0A1E4C9L1-F1
#
_cell.length_a   1.000
_cell.length_b   1.000
_cell.length_c   1.000
_cell.angle_alpha   90.00
_cell.angle_beta   90.00
_cell.angle_gamma   90.00
#
_symmetry.space_group_name_H-M   'P 1'
#
loop_
_entity.id
_entity.type
_entity.pdbx_description
1 polymer ?
#
loop_
_entity_poly.entity_id
_entity_poly.type
_entity_poly.pdbx_seq_one_letter_code
_entity_poly.pdbx_strand_id
1 'polypeptide(L)'
;MHHVRLAGLVVLIWSLAAPASALEPRKDEKDRLKACEKSLCTLIVAKKPVKGDLQCPLSKAWSKKTMKEGSGSKLRWGFGAAKCEVDLKVPRETIVGALSAAEIKVTLPPHTVDCEVERENSVDKAQITLAPIIELKDGKAKKIWVNVTDIKAPGVIKGVVWSAAQLEDSVGLFHRRMIKAVNKFIREECPKVVAGG
;
A
#
# COMPACT_ATOMS: atom_id res chain seq x y z
N MET A 1 7.79 52.09 57.96
CA MET A 1 6.84 51.68 56.90
C MET A 1 7.63 50.93 55.84
N HIS A 2 7.59 49.60 55.88
CA HIS A 2 8.25 48.74 54.91
C HIS A 2 7.26 48.37 53.81
N HIS A 3 7.58 48.69 52.56
CA HIS A 3 6.90 48.13 51.41
C HIS A 3 7.88 47.27 50.61
N VAL A 4 7.79 45.96 50.85
CA VAL A 4 8.24 44.92 49.92
C VAL A 4 7.18 44.83 48.82
N ARG A 5 7.55 44.99 47.56
CA ARG A 5 6.68 44.62 46.42
C ARG A 5 7.25 43.40 45.72
N LEU A 6 6.41 42.37 45.68
CA LEU A 6 6.64 41.03 45.17
C LEU A 6 7.06 41.01 43.70
N ALA A 7 7.89 40.01 43.41
CA ALA A 7 8.27 39.51 42.10
C ALA A 7 7.06 39.15 41.23
N GLY A 8 7.11 39.54 39.96
CA GLY A 8 6.25 39.02 38.89
C GLY A 8 7.10 38.22 37.91
N LEU A 9 7.21 36.91 38.13
CA LEU A 9 7.82 35.97 37.20
C LEU A 9 6.73 35.55 36.19
N VAL A 10 6.75 36.16 35.01
CA VAL A 10 5.92 35.72 33.88
C VAL A 10 6.54 34.46 33.30
N VAL A 11 6.02 33.30 33.71
CA VAL A 11 6.36 32.02 33.09
C VAL A 11 5.59 31.94 31.77
N LEU A 12 6.27 32.21 30.66
CA LEU A 12 5.80 31.90 29.31
C LEU A 12 5.75 30.37 29.17
N ILE A 13 4.58 29.78 29.42
CA ILE A 13 4.29 28.39 29.08
C ILE A 13 4.28 28.32 27.56
N TRP A 14 5.39 27.90 26.96
CA TRP A 14 5.41 27.43 25.58
C TRP A 14 4.54 26.18 25.52
N SER A 15 3.33 26.33 25.00
CA SER A 15 2.51 25.21 24.57
C SER A 15 3.31 24.42 23.53
N LEU A 16 3.91 23.30 23.96
CA LEU A 16 4.33 22.22 23.08
C LEU A 16 3.06 21.65 22.44
N ALA A 17 2.54 22.33 21.41
CA ALA A 17 1.68 21.68 20.45
C ALA A 17 2.52 20.56 19.86
N ALA A 18 2.26 19.32 20.30
CA ALA A 18 2.84 18.15 19.67
C ALA A 18 2.56 18.28 18.16
N PRO A 19 3.58 18.17 17.30
CA PRO A 19 3.33 18.25 15.87
C PRO A 19 2.29 17.18 15.52
N ALA A 20 1.30 17.55 14.72
CA ALA A 20 0.44 16.60 14.02
C ALA A 20 1.37 15.51 13.48
N SER A 21 1.18 14.28 13.95
CA SER A 21 2.13 13.19 13.74
C SER A 21 2.05 12.76 12.29
N ALA A 22 2.84 13.42 11.43
CA ALA A 22 3.06 12.95 10.08
C ALA A 22 3.58 11.51 10.18
N LEU A 23 2.82 10.58 9.61
CA LEU A 23 3.20 9.18 9.62
C LEU A 23 4.47 9.02 8.77
N GLU A 24 5.60 8.82 9.45
CA GLU A 24 6.89 8.72 8.79
C GLU A 24 7.03 7.39 8.03
N PRO A 25 7.63 7.40 6.82
CA PRO A 25 8.02 6.18 6.13
C PRO A 25 8.98 5.34 6.98
N ARG A 26 8.95 4.02 6.79
CA ARG A 26 9.98 3.16 7.37
C ARG A 26 11.36 3.50 6.79
N LYS A 27 12.38 3.49 7.64
CA LYS A 27 13.78 3.77 7.23
C LYS A 27 14.25 2.83 6.12
N ASP A 28 13.80 1.58 6.15
CA ASP A 28 14.16 0.52 5.21
C ASP A 28 13.11 0.30 4.10
N GLU A 29 12.11 1.18 3.96
CA GLU A 29 11.03 1.05 2.95
C GLU A 29 11.59 0.85 1.54
N LYS A 30 12.53 1.72 1.12
CA LYS A 30 13.10 1.69 -0.23
C LYS A 30 13.91 0.42 -0.48
N ASP A 31 14.70 -0.01 0.49
CA ASP A 31 15.59 -1.16 0.34
C ASP A 31 14.79 -2.46 0.30
N ARG A 32 13.74 -2.58 1.12
CA ARG A 32 12.82 -3.72 1.07
C ARG A 32 12.05 -3.78 -0.23
N LEU A 33 11.56 -2.63 -0.73
CA LEU A 33 10.89 -2.57 -2.01
C LEU A 33 11.82 -3.03 -3.14
N LYS A 34 13.05 -2.51 -3.19
CA LYS A 34 14.06 -2.92 -4.19
C LYS A 34 14.41 -4.40 -4.10
N ALA A 35 14.56 -4.94 -2.88
CA ALA A 35 14.84 -6.36 -2.68
C ALA A 35 13.69 -7.25 -3.17
N CYS A 36 12.44 -6.86 -2.86
CA CYS A 36 11.26 -7.53 -3.36
C CYS A 36 11.17 -7.49 -4.88
N GLU A 37 11.36 -6.30 -5.47
CA GLU A 37 11.37 -6.09 -6.92
C GLU A 37 12.40 -6.98 -7.60
N LYS A 38 13.65 -6.99 -7.12
CA LYS A 38 14.71 -7.84 -7.66
C LYS A 38 14.35 -9.33 -7.58
N SER A 39 13.80 -9.77 -6.44
CA SER A 39 13.39 -11.16 -6.26
C SER A 39 12.26 -11.55 -7.23
N LEU A 40 11.21 -10.73 -7.31
CA LEU A 40 10.08 -10.95 -8.20
C LEU A 40 10.50 -10.92 -9.67
N CYS A 41 11.31 -9.94 -10.08
CA CYS A 41 11.77 -9.82 -11.46
C CYS A 41 12.68 -10.98 -11.88
N THR A 42 13.51 -11.49 -10.96
CA THR A 42 14.30 -12.70 -11.22
C THR A 42 13.40 -13.89 -11.54
N LEU A 43 12.29 -14.06 -10.82
CA LEU A 43 11.31 -15.13 -11.09
C LEU A 43 10.59 -14.92 -12.44
N ILE A 44 10.14 -13.69 -12.70
CA ILE A 44 9.42 -13.31 -13.93
C ILE A 44 10.29 -13.56 -15.17
N VAL A 45 11.55 -13.16 -15.13
CA VAL A 45 12.47 -13.27 -16.28
C VAL A 45 12.96 -14.71 -16.45
N ALA A 46 13.33 -15.40 -15.37
CA ALA A 46 13.83 -16.76 -15.47
C ALA A 46 12.77 -17.75 -15.95
N LYS A 47 11.49 -17.56 -15.57
CA LYS A 47 10.36 -18.46 -15.87
C LYS A 47 10.61 -19.93 -15.52
N LYS A 48 11.51 -20.21 -14.58
CA LYS A 48 11.81 -21.57 -14.12
C LYS A 48 10.98 -21.88 -12.87
N PRO A 49 10.49 -23.12 -12.69
CA PRO A 49 9.85 -23.51 -11.45
C PRO A 49 10.85 -23.35 -10.30
N VAL A 50 10.46 -22.59 -9.27
CA VAL A 50 11.26 -22.40 -8.06
C VAL A 50 10.36 -22.73 -6.88
N LYS A 51 10.85 -23.59 -5.97
CA LYS A 51 10.14 -23.92 -4.74
C LYS A 51 10.13 -22.75 -3.75
N GLY A 52 9.18 -22.79 -2.81
CA GLY A 52 9.04 -21.84 -1.72
C GLY A 52 8.28 -20.57 -2.12
N ASP A 53 8.32 -19.58 -1.24
CA ASP A 53 7.52 -18.37 -1.36
C ASP A 53 8.37 -17.16 -1.77
N LEU A 54 7.78 -16.29 -2.59
CA LEU A 54 8.17 -14.89 -2.63
C LEU A 54 7.65 -14.25 -1.34
N GLN A 55 8.55 -13.75 -0.52
CA GLN A 55 8.23 -13.05 0.72
C GLN A 55 8.75 -11.62 0.63
N CYS A 56 7.83 -10.66 0.76
CA CYS A 56 8.14 -9.24 0.69
C CYS A 56 7.43 -8.50 1.81
N PRO A 57 8.15 -8.14 2.89
CA PRO A 57 7.67 -7.15 3.85
C PRO A 57 7.70 -5.78 3.18
N LEU A 58 6.53 -5.24 2.86
CA LEU A 58 6.38 -3.96 2.17
C LEU A 58 5.72 -2.96 3.11
N SER A 59 6.15 -1.71 3.00
CA SER A 59 5.49 -0.59 3.66
C SER A 59 5.33 0.55 2.69
N LYS A 60 4.35 1.41 2.95
CA LYS A 60 4.26 2.68 2.28
C LYS A 60 3.64 3.74 3.17
N ALA A 61 4.29 4.89 3.28
CA ALA A 61 3.69 6.10 3.82
C ALA A 61 3.30 7.06 2.69
N TRP A 62 2.16 7.71 2.87
CA TRP A 62 1.62 8.75 2.01
C TRP A 62 1.25 9.97 2.83
N SER A 63 1.67 11.14 2.37
CA SER A 63 1.17 12.41 2.87
C SER A 63 -0.35 12.57 2.60
N LYS A 64 -1.01 13.45 3.34
CA LYS A 64 -2.39 13.88 3.07
C LYS A 64 -2.58 14.33 1.60
N LYS A 65 -1.61 15.05 1.04
CA LYS A 65 -1.65 15.53 -0.34
C LYS A 65 -1.69 14.37 -1.34
N THR A 66 -0.75 13.44 -1.21
CA THR A 66 -0.67 12.26 -2.09
C THR A 66 -1.88 11.34 -1.93
N MET A 67 -2.47 11.23 -0.73
CA MET A 67 -3.72 10.47 -0.54
C MET A 67 -4.91 11.12 -1.25
N LYS A 68 -5.04 12.45 -1.16
CA LYS A 68 -6.08 13.20 -1.88
C LYS A 68 -5.93 13.06 -3.39
N GLU A 69 -4.72 13.21 -3.91
CA GLU A 69 -4.43 13.04 -5.34
C GLU A 69 -4.70 11.61 -5.82
N GLY A 70 -4.29 10.60 -5.04
CA GLY A 70 -4.50 9.19 -5.36
C GLY A 70 -5.97 8.75 -5.38
N SER A 71 -6.81 9.35 -4.52
CA SER A 71 -8.24 9.06 -4.42
C SER A 71 -9.04 9.57 -5.64
N GLY A 72 -8.47 10.50 -6.41
CA GLY A 72 -9.12 11.09 -7.58
C GLY A 72 -10.38 11.87 -7.24
N SER A 73 -11.22 12.13 -8.26
CA SER A 73 -12.45 12.90 -8.09
C SER A 73 -13.64 12.09 -7.55
N LYS A 74 -13.60 10.76 -7.70
CA LYS A 74 -14.71 9.86 -7.32
C LYS A 74 -14.71 9.44 -5.85
N LEU A 75 -13.57 9.60 -5.15
CA LEU A 75 -13.44 9.29 -3.73
C LEU A 75 -12.83 10.48 -3.01
N ARG A 76 -13.48 10.95 -1.93
CA ARG A 76 -12.96 12.07 -1.14
C ARG A 76 -12.13 11.53 0.02
N TRP A 77 -10.83 11.83 0.03
CA TRP A 77 -9.97 11.58 1.20
C TRP A 77 -10.11 12.74 2.20
N GLY A 78 -10.84 12.47 3.30
CA GLY A 78 -11.09 13.43 4.37
C GLY A 78 -10.03 13.42 5.49
N PHE A 79 -9.12 12.46 5.48
CA PHE A 79 -8.16 12.22 6.56
C PHE A 79 -6.79 12.87 6.30
N GLY A 80 -5.86 12.68 7.23
CA GLY A 80 -4.46 13.09 7.13
C GLY A 80 -3.61 12.14 6.30
N ALA A 81 -2.34 11.99 6.68
CA ALA A 81 -1.44 10.98 6.14
C ALA A 81 -1.96 9.55 6.39
N ALA A 82 -1.45 8.59 5.61
CA ALA A 82 -1.67 7.16 5.84
C ALA A 82 -0.34 6.43 5.72
N LYS A 83 -0.13 5.40 6.55
CA LYS A 83 0.99 4.47 6.44
C LYS A 83 0.44 3.06 6.49
N CYS A 84 0.76 2.23 5.51
CA CYS A 84 0.32 0.85 5.47
C CYS A 84 1.51 -0.10 5.34
N GLU A 85 1.39 -1.28 5.92
CA GLU A 85 2.37 -2.36 5.88
C GLU A 85 1.68 -3.68 5.51
N VAL A 86 2.41 -4.55 4.82
CA VAL A 86 1.94 -5.88 4.43
C VAL A 86 3.11 -6.83 4.32
N ASP A 87 2.94 -8.04 4.84
CA ASP A 87 3.85 -9.16 4.58
C ASP A 87 3.32 -9.97 3.40
N LEU A 88 3.73 -9.58 2.19
CA LEU A 88 3.34 -10.30 0.98
C LEU A 88 4.01 -11.66 0.97
N LYS A 89 3.20 -12.72 0.87
CA LYS A 89 3.67 -14.10 0.77
C LYS A 89 2.93 -14.82 -0.34
N VAL A 90 3.62 -15.11 -1.44
CA VAL A 90 3.02 -15.76 -2.62
C VAL A 90 3.89 -16.93 -3.05
N PRO A 91 3.34 -18.14 -3.26
CA PRO A 91 4.11 -19.26 -3.78
C PRO A 91 4.73 -18.90 -5.13
N ARG A 92 6.03 -19.14 -5.28
CA ARG A 92 6.76 -18.83 -6.52
C ARG A 92 6.21 -19.63 -7.71
N GLU A 93 5.78 -20.85 -7.46
CA GLU A 93 5.13 -21.72 -8.44
C GLU A 93 3.82 -21.10 -8.96
N THR A 94 3.03 -20.46 -8.10
CA THR A 94 1.82 -19.72 -8.52
C THR A 94 2.17 -18.58 -9.47
N ILE A 95 3.23 -17.81 -9.18
CA ILE A 95 3.67 -16.69 -10.04
C ILE A 95 4.15 -17.20 -11.40
N VAL A 96 5.06 -18.19 -11.40
CA VAL A 96 5.65 -18.74 -12.63
C VAL A 96 4.60 -19.46 -13.47
N GLY A 97 3.71 -20.24 -12.83
CA GLY A 97 2.60 -20.91 -13.49
C GLY A 97 1.65 -19.91 -14.13
N ALA A 98 1.29 -18.84 -13.42
CA ALA A 98 0.43 -17.79 -13.94
C ALA A 98 1.00 -17.08 -15.17
N LEU A 99 2.32 -16.84 -15.19
CA LEU A 99 2.99 -16.14 -16.29
C LEU A 99 3.32 -17.03 -17.50
N SER A 100 3.38 -18.35 -17.28
CA SER A 100 3.70 -19.33 -18.32
C SER A 100 2.46 -19.92 -18.98
N ALA A 101 1.29 -19.80 -18.36
CA ALA A 101 0.03 -20.27 -18.93
C ALA A 101 -0.37 -19.44 -20.17
N ALA A 102 -0.96 -20.11 -21.16
CA ALA A 102 -1.58 -19.44 -22.30
C ALA A 102 -2.71 -18.51 -21.85
N GLU A 103 -3.55 -18.98 -20.94
CA GLU A 103 -4.61 -18.19 -20.31
C GLU A 103 -4.94 -18.78 -18.93
N ILE A 104 -5.07 -17.94 -17.90
CA ILE A 104 -5.36 -18.39 -16.54
C ILE A 104 -6.01 -17.29 -15.71
N LYS A 105 -6.92 -17.69 -14.82
CA LYS A 105 -7.42 -16.87 -13.72
C LYS A 105 -6.83 -17.38 -12.42
N VAL A 106 -6.06 -16.54 -11.73
CA VAL A 106 -5.42 -16.89 -10.46
C VAL A 106 -5.95 -16.00 -9.35
N THR A 107 -6.29 -16.60 -8.22
CA THR A 107 -6.52 -15.89 -6.96
C THR A 107 -5.28 -16.02 -6.12
N LEU A 108 -4.69 -14.90 -5.72
CA LEU A 108 -3.55 -14.89 -4.81
C LEU A 108 -4.02 -15.27 -3.38
N PRO A 109 -3.14 -15.85 -2.56
CA PRO A 109 -3.42 -16.05 -1.14
C PRO A 109 -3.85 -14.73 -0.48
N PRO A 110 -4.70 -14.77 0.56
CA PRO A 110 -5.08 -13.56 1.26
C PRO A 110 -3.88 -12.92 1.99
N HIS A 111 -3.79 -11.59 1.93
CA HIS A 111 -2.83 -10.78 2.69
C HIS A 111 -3.58 -9.73 3.49
N THR A 112 -3.19 -9.55 4.75
CA THR A 112 -3.70 -8.46 5.58
C THR A 112 -2.75 -7.28 5.49
N VAL A 113 -3.31 -6.12 5.15
CA VAL A 113 -2.63 -4.84 5.13
C VAL A 113 -2.98 -4.10 6.42
N ASP A 114 -1.98 -3.81 7.22
CA ASP A 114 -2.09 -3.03 8.46
C ASP A 114 -1.83 -1.56 8.14
N CYS A 115 -2.81 -0.70 8.39
CA CYS A 115 -2.75 0.72 8.11
C CYS A 115 -2.91 1.56 9.38
N GLU A 116 -2.16 2.64 9.45
CA GLU A 116 -2.33 3.77 10.34
C GLU A 116 -2.84 4.94 9.51
N VAL A 117 -3.88 5.62 9.99
CA VAL A 117 -4.51 6.76 9.31
C VAL A 117 -4.57 7.93 10.27
N GLU A 118 -3.93 9.03 9.88
CA GLU A 118 -3.91 10.26 10.66
C GLU A 118 -5.30 10.92 10.64
N ARG A 119 -5.77 11.26 11.84
CA ARG A 119 -6.96 12.08 12.12
C ARG A 119 -6.50 13.41 12.71
N GLU A 120 -7.43 14.35 12.85
CA GLU A 120 -7.13 15.70 13.34
C GLU A 120 -6.33 15.71 14.66
N ASN A 121 -6.66 14.82 15.60
CA ASN A 121 -6.02 14.74 16.91
C ASN A 121 -5.64 13.30 17.31
N SER A 122 -5.61 12.35 16.37
CA SER A 122 -5.35 10.94 16.66
C SER A 122 -4.80 10.18 15.46
N VAL A 123 -4.37 8.94 15.67
CA VAL A 123 -4.06 7.98 14.61
C VAL A 123 -4.94 6.76 14.81
N ASP A 124 -5.75 6.44 13.81
CA ASP A 124 -6.61 5.28 13.82
C ASP A 124 -5.91 4.10 13.12
N LYS A 125 -6.13 2.89 13.63
CA LYS A 125 -5.66 1.66 12.98
C LYS A 125 -6.75 1.04 12.12
N ALA A 126 -6.36 0.49 10.99
CA ALA A 126 -7.23 -0.26 10.09
C ALA A 126 -6.50 -1.51 9.59
N GLN A 127 -7.18 -2.64 9.56
CA GLN A 127 -6.70 -3.87 8.90
C GLN A 127 -7.61 -4.16 7.71
N ILE A 128 -6.99 -4.39 6.55
CA ILE A 128 -7.71 -4.65 5.30
C ILE A 128 -7.17 -5.96 4.73
N THR A 129 -8.02 -6.98 4.61
CA THR A 129 -7.62 -8.27 4.03
C THR A 129 -7.99 -8.30 2.55
N LEU A 130 -7.01 -8.56 1.70
CA LEU A 130 -7.10 -8.58 0.25
C LEU A 130 -6.81 -9.99 -0.25
N ALA A 131 -7.51 -10.47 -1.27
CA ALA A 131 -7.17 -11.73 -1.96
C ALA A 131 -7.20 -11.52 -3.48
N PRO A 132 -6.20 -10.82 -4.05
CA PRO A 132 -6.28 -10.32 -5.42
C PRO A 132 -6.55 -11.41 -6.45
N ILE A 133 -7.38 -11.09 -7.43
CA ILE A 133 -7.69 -11.98 -8.56
C ILE A 133 -7.06 -11.37 -9.82
N ILE A 134 -6.35 -12.17 -10.59
CA ILE A 134 -5.67 -11.73 -11.81
C ILE A 134 -6.04 -12.70 -12.94
N GLU A 135 -6.57 -12.16 -14.04
CA GLU A 135 -6.70 -12.89 -15.30
C GLU A 135 -5.50 -12.54 -16.17
N LEU A 136 -4.71 -13.54 -16.55
CA LEU A 136 -3.57 -13.41 -17.44
C LEU A 136 -3.82 -14.15 -18.76
N LYS A 137 -3.26 -13.60 -19.84
CA LYS A 137 -3.19 -14.25 -21.15
C LYS A 137 -1.81 -13.99 -21.75
N ASP A 138 -1.10 -15.06 -22.11
CA ASP A 138 0.28 -15.02 -22.62
C ASP A 138 1.22 -14.21 -21.72
N GLY A 139 1.11 -14.41 -20.40
CA GLY A 139 1.88 -13.68 -19.38
C GLY A 139 1.54 -12.19 -19.23
N LYS A 140 0.44 -11.71 -19.82
CA LYS A 140 -0.05 -10.33 -19.70
C LYS A 140 -1.30 -10.28 -18.84
N ALA A 141 -1.34 -9.36 -17.87
CA ALA A 141 -2.55 -9.08 -17.11
C ALA A 141 -3.64 -8.48 -18.03
N LYS A 142 -4.82 -9.08 -18.00
CA LYS A 142 -6.02 -8.66 -18.74
C LYS A 142 -7.06 -8.03 -17.83
N LYS A 143 -7.23 -8.60 -16.64
CA LYS A 143 -8.08 -8.06 -15.58
C LYS A 143 -7.40 -8.27 -14.23
N ILE A 144 -7.58 -7.31 -13.33
CA ILE A 144 -7.10 -7.37 -11.96
C ILE A 144 -8.20 -6.89 -11.04
N TRP A 145 -8.46 -7.64 -9.98
CA TRP A 145 -9.32 -7.21 -8.87
C TRP A 145 -8.50 -7.25 -7.61
N VAL A 146 -8.59 -6.20 -6.80
CA VAL A 146 -7.98 -6.18 -5.47
C VAL A 146 -8.67 -7.19 -4.55
N ASN A 147 -9.98 -7.37 -4.72
CA ASN A 147 -10.81 -8.33 -4.00
C ASN A 147 -10.64 -8.19 -2.47
N VAL A 148 -11.20 -7.11 -1.92
CA VAL A 148 -11.21 -6.86 -0.48
C VAL A 148 -12.20 -7.82 0.17
N THR A 149 -11.71 -8.64 1.11
CA THR A 149 -12.49 -9.71 1.74
C THR A 149 -12.90 -9.39 3.17
N ASP A 150 -12.11 -8.57 3.88
CA ASP A 150 -12.41 -8.14 5.24
C ASP A 150 -11.85 -6.74 5.53
N ILE A 151 -12.56 -5.97 6.37
CA ILE A 151 -12.14 -4.65 6.82
C ILE A 151 -12.46 -4.51 8.31
N LYS A 152 -11.39 -4.40 9.11
CA LYS A 152 -11.43 -4.10 10.56
C LYS A 152 -10.89 -2.70 10.78
N ALA A 153 -11.78 -1.72 10.94
CA ALA A 153 -11.42 -0.33 11.16
C ALA A 153 -12.57 0.43 11.84
N PRO A 154 -12.31 1.61 12.45
CA PRO A 154 -13.37 2.52 12.86
C PRO A 154 -14.32 2.84 11.70
N GLY A 155 -15.61 3.04 12.01
CA GLY A 155 -16.68 3.10 11.01
C GLY A 155 -16.44 4.08 9.86
N VAL A 156 -15.86 5.25 10.15
CA VAL A 156 -15.55 6.27 9.13
C VAL A 156 -14.45 5.83 8.15
N ILE A 157 -13.40 5.16 8.63
CA ILE A 157 -12.32 4.63 7.77
C ILE A 157 -12.84 3.41 7.00
N LYS A 158 -13.55 2.52 7.69
CA LYS A 158 -14.19 1.36 7.07
C LYS A 158 -15.11 1.77 5.91
N GLY A 159 -15.91 2.82 6.10
CA GLY A 159 -16.77 3.37 5.05
C GLY A 159 -16.00 3.83 3.82
N VAL A 160 -14.92 4.60 3.99
CA VAL A 160 -14.10 5.07 2.86
C VAL A 160 -13.42 3.91 2.13
N VAL A 161 -12.83 2.96 2.86
CA VAL A 161 -12.18 1.78 2.26
C VAL A 161 -13.21 0.93 1.50
N TRP A 162 -14.39 0.70 2.09
CA TRP A 162 -15.46 -0.04 1.44
C TRP A 162 -15.98 0.66 0.18
N SER A 163 -16.19 1.98 0.23
CA SER A 163 -16.57 2.75 -0.97
C SER A 163 -15.50 2.69 -2.06
N ALA A 164 -14.21 2.74 -1.69
CA ALA A 164 -13.12 2.58 -2.65
C ALA A 164 -13.13 1.20 -3.31
N ALA A 165 -13.32 0.14 -2.52
CA ALA A 165 -13.44 -1.24 -3.01
C ALA A 165 -14.64 -1.39 -3.96
N GLN A 166 -15.81 -0.91 -3.56
CA GLN A 166 -17.03 -0.96 -4.36
C GLN A 166 -16.87 -0.21 -5.69
N LEU A 167 -16.20 0.95 -5.69
CA LEU A 167 -15.89 1.70 -6.91
C LEU A 167 -14.90 0.95 -7.81
N GLU A 168 -13.91 0.26 -7.24
CA GLU A 168 -13.04 -0.59 -8.03
C GLU A 168 -13.81 -1.74 -8.68
N ASP A 169 -14.64 -2.45 -7.93
CA ASP A 169 -15.37 -3.62 -8.42
C ASP A 169 -16.46 -3.26 -9.45
N SER A 170 -17.13 -2.11 -9.27
CA SER A 170 -18.23 -1.68 -10.15
C SER A 170 -17.77 -0.91 -11.39
N VAL A 171 -16.83 0.03 -11.24
CA VAL A 171 -16.46 0.96 -12.33
C VAL A 171 -14.97 0.93 -12.67
N GLY A 172 -14.18 0.06 -12.04
CA GLY A 172 -12.76 -0.11 -12.33
C GLY A 172 -11.93 1.16 -12.09
N LEU A 173 -12.15 1.80 -10.93
CA LEU A 173 -11.53 3.07 -10.51
C LEU A 173 -10.00 3.12 -10.72
N PHE A 174 -9.33 2.01 -10.47
CA PHE A 174 -7.89 1.77 -10.57
C PHE A 174 -7.55 0.70 -11.61
N HIS A 175 -8.49 -0.16 -11.98
CA HIS A 175 -8.33 -1.29 -12.90
C HIS A 175 -7.40 -1.03 -14.11
N ARG A 176 -7.72 -0.02 -14.93
CA ARG A 176 -6.90 0.31 -16.13
C ARG A 176 -5.47 0.70 -15.78
N ARG A 177 -5.30 1.48 -14.71
CA ARG A 177 -3.98 1.94 -14.23
C ARG A 177 -3.17 0.75 -13.70
N MET A 178 -3.80 -0.14 -12.94
CA MET A 178 -3.18 -1.35 -12.42
C MET A 178 -2.73 -2.29 -13.54
N ILE A 179 -3.58 -2.57 -14.52
CA ILE A 179 -3.22 -3.42 -15.67
C ILE A 179 -2.03 -2.84 -16.43
N LYS A 180 -2.05 -1.52 -16.68
CA LYS A 180 -0.94 -0.85 -17.36
C LYS A 180 0.36 -0.95 -16.55
N ALA A 181 0.29 -0.68 -15.24
CA ALA A 181 1.45 -0.74 -14.36
C ALA A 181 2.04 -2.15 -14.26
N VAL A 182 1.19 -3.17 -14.05
CA VAL A 182 1.62 -4.58 -13.96
C VAL A 182 2.25 -5.04 -15.28
N ASN A 183 1.62 -4.76 -16.43
CA ASN A 183 2.18 -5.16 -17.71
C ASN A 183 3.49 -4.43 -18.03
N LYS A 184 3.60 -3.14 -17.70
CA LYS A 184 4.85 -2.38 -17.83
C LYS A 184 5.94 -3.00 -16.94
N PHE A 185 5.62 -3.30 -15.69
CA PHE A 185 6.55 -3.90 -14.73
C PHE A 185 7.08 -5.25 -15.24
N ILE A 186 6.18 -6.16 -15.62
CA ILE A 186 6.55 -7.51 -16.09
C ILE A 186 7.39 -7.45 -17.38
N ARG A 187 7.02 -6.60 -18.34
CA ARG A 187 7.57 -6.67 -19.71
C ARG A 187 8.70 -5.69 -19.98
N GLU A 188 8.79 -4.60 -19.23
CA GLU A 188 9.77 -3.54 -19.46
C GLU A 188 10.71 -3.38 -18.28
N GLU A 189 10.19 -3.24 -17.05
CA GLU A 189 11.05 -2.94 -15.90
C GLU A 189 11.81 -4.19 -15.43
N CYS A 190 11.16 -5.35 -15.30
CA CYS A 190 11.85 -6.55 -14.81
C CYS A 190 13.03 -7.01 -15.67
N PRO A 191 12.97 -6.99 -17.02
CA PRO A 191 14.15 -7.23 -17.84
C PRO A 191 15.30 -6.27 -17.56
N LYS A 192 15.03 -4.99 -17.29
CA LYS A 192 16.07 -4.00 -16.96
C LYS A 192 16.68 -4.27 -15.59
N VAL A 193 15.85 -4.52 -14.58
CA VAL A 193 16.29 -4.83 -13.20
C VAL A 193 17.23 -6.03 -13.20
N VAL A 194 16.90 -7.10 -13.92
CA VAL A 194 17.74 -8.30 -14.00
C VAL A 194 19.03 -8.07 -14.80
N ALA A 195 19.01 -7.17 -15.78
CA ALA A 195 20.19 -6.77 -16.55
C ALA A 195 21.14 -5.82 -15.81
N GLY A 196 20.84 -5.43 -14.55
CA GLY A 196 21.66 -4.52 -13.75
C GLY A 196 21.37 -3.04 -13.97
N GLY A 197 20.19 -2.72 -14.53
CA GLY A 197 19.68 -1.35 -14.64
C GLY A 197 19.21 -0.74 -13.32
#